data_AF-A0A537P9R5-F1
#
_entry.id   AF-A0A537P9R5-F1
#
_cell.length_a   1.000
_cell.length_b   1.000
_cell.length_c   1.000
_cell.angle_alpha   90.00
_cell.angle_beta   90.00
_cell.angle_gamma   90.00
#
_symmetry.space_group_name_H-M   'P 1'
#
loop_
_entity.id
_entity.type
_entity.pdbx_description
1 polymer ?
#
loop_
_entity_poly.entity_id
_entity_poly.type
_entity_poly.pdbx_seq_one_letter_code
_entity_poly.pdbx_strand_id
1 'polypeptide(L)' 'TVEVAGPEKFPLDKLARKVLAANDDRRQVIADVHARYFGAELNDQSLTPTAGAKPRIGRTSFDEWFSRAAARA' A
#
# COMPACT_ATOMS: atom_id res chain seq x y z
N THR A 1 15.66 3.61 -15.57
CA THR A 1 15.23 2.78 -14.41
C THR A 1 14.05 1.93 -14.84
N VAL A 2 13.83 0.77 -14.21
CA VAL A 2 12.63 -0.05 -14.44
C VAL A 2 11.69 0.18 -13.26
N GLU A 3 10.48 0.65 -13.51
CA GLU A 3 9.43 0.76 -12.49
C GLU A 3 8.58 -0.51 -12.45
N VAL A 4 8.15 -0.88 -11.25
CA VAL A 4 7.31 -2.05 -10.99
C VAL A 4 6.17 -1.64 -10.08
N ALA A 5 4.96 -2.09 -10.35
CA ALA A 5 3.80 -1.82 -9.51
C ALA A 5 2.81 -2.99 -9.50
N GLY A 6 1.94 -3.00 -8.50
CA GLY A 6 0.75 -3.87 -8.50
C GLY A 6 -0.34 -3.37 -9.45
N PRO A 7 -1.43 -4.13 -9.60
CA PRO A 7 -2.54 -3.76 -10.47
C PRO A 7 -3.36 -2.56 -9.93
N GLU A 8 -3.18 -2.22 -8.65
CA GLU A 8 -4.00 -1.25 -7.93
C GLU A 8 -3.13 -0.25 -7.18
N LYS A 9 -3.62 1.00 -7.06
CA LYS A 9 -3.05 2.02 -6.18
C LYS A 9 -3.89 2.09 -4.90
N PHE A 10 -3.22 2.22 -3.75
CA PHE A 10 -3.89 2.28 -2.46
C PHE A 10 -3.33 3.41 -1.59
N PRO A 11 -4.18 4.12 -0.84
CA PRO A 11 -3.76 4.88 0.32
C PRO A 11 -3.06 3.96 1.34
N LEU A 12 -1.96 4.41 1.92
CA LEU A 12 -1.14 3.60 2.84
C LEU A 12 -1.91 3.21 4.11
N ASP A 13 -2.74 4.12 4.62
CA ASP A 13 -3.60 3.92 5.78
C ASP A 13 -4.67 2.82 5.53
N LYS A 14 -5.15 2.67 4.29
CA LYS A 14 -6.06 1.58 3.91
C LYS A 14 -5.38 0.21 4.04
N LEU A 15 -4.10 0.11 3.65
CA LEU A 15 -3.33 -1.13 3.80
C LEU A 15 -3.08 -1.43 5.29
N ALA A 16 -2.67 -0.42 6.07
CA ALA A 16 -2.46 -0.57 7.50
C ALA A 16 -3.72 -1.06 8.23
N ARG A 17 -4.90 -0.50 7.91
CA ARG A 17 -6.18 -0.95 8.49
C ARG A 17 -6.48 -2.42 8.18
N LYS A 18 -6.25 -2.86 6.94
CA LYS A 18 -6.46 -4.27 6.56
C LYS A 18 -5.54 -5.21 7.35
N VAL A 19 -4.27 -4.84 7.50
CA VAL A 19 -3.29 -5.65 8.24
C VAL A 19 -3.62 -5.72 9.73
N LEU A 20 -3.95 -4.60 10.37
CA LEU A 20 -4.33 -4.59 11.79
C LEU A 20 -5.59 -5.41 12.05
N ALA A 21 -6.62 -5.24 11.22
CA ALA A 21 -7.88 -5.98 11.34
C ALA A 21 -7.67 -7.50 11.21
N ALA A 22 -6.81 -7.95 10.30
CA ALA A 22 -6.51 -9.38 10.14
C ALA A 22 -5.78 -9.99 11.35
N ASN A 23 -5.09 -9.17 12.14
CA ASN A 23 -4.35 -9.60 13.33
C ASN A 23 -5.14 -9.39 14.64
N ASP A 24 -6.45 -9.11 14.57
CA ASP A 24 -7.30 -8.71 15.71
C ASP A 24 -6.71 -7.53 16.53
N ASP A 25 -5.96 -6.65 15.86
CA ASP A 25 -5.37 -5.48 16.49
C ASP A 25 -6.37 -4.32 16.48
N ARG A 26 -6.76 -3.87 17.68
CA ARG A 26 -7.79 -2.84 17.89
C ARG A 26 -7.28 -1.42 17.79
N ARG A 27 -5.99 -1.20 17.52
CA ARG A 27 -5.45 0.15 17.33
C ARG A 27 -6.11 0.82 16.14
N GLN A 28 -6.50 2.08 16.31
CA GLN A 28 -7.10 2.87 15.23
C GLN A 28 -6.02 3.46 14.33
N VAL A 29 -6.21 3.34 13.01
CA VAL A 29 -5.36 3.99 12.01
C VAL A 29 -5.94 5.36 11.69
N ILE A 30 -5.23 6.41 12.10
CA ILE A 30 -5.56 7.80 11.82
C ILE A 30 -4.70 8.25 10.63
N ALA A 31 -5.36 8.73 9.58
CA ALA A 31 -4.67 9.33 8.43
C ALA A 31 -4.43 10.81 8.70
N ASP A 32 -3.20 11.25 8.51
CA ASP A 32 -2.79 12.65 8.61
C ASP A 32 -1.98 13.00 7.35
N VAL A 33 -2.48 13.96 6.58
CA VAL A 33 -1.85 14.41 5.33
C VAL A 33 -0.51 15.12 5.56
N HIS A 34 -0.26 15.59 6.78
CA HIS A 34 1.00 16.20 7.20
C HIS A 34 1.94 15.20 7.89
N ALA A 35 1.51 13.96 8.10
CA ALA A 35 2.39 12.93 8.62
C ALA A 35 3.52 12.64 7.63
N ARG A 36 4.76 12.70 8.14
CA ARG A 36 5.96 12.52 7.32
C ARG A 36 6.31 11.05 7.17
N TYR A 37 6.50 10.63 5.92
CA TYR A 37 7.06 9.34 5.55
C TYR A 37 8.58 9.47 5.36
N PHE A 38 9.36 8.91 6.31
CA PHE A 38 10.82 9.09 6.38
C PHE A 38 11.27 10.56 6.25
N GLY A 39 10.54 11.47 6.91
CA GLY A 39 10.84 12.90 6.92
C GLY A 39 10.26 13.70 5.75
N ALA A 40 9.67 13.06 4.74
CA ALA A 40 9.01 13.70 3.61
C ALA A 40 7.48 13.71 3.76
N GLU A 41 6.83 14.82 3.42
CA GLU A 41 5.37 14.87 3.27
C GLU A 41 4.98 14.25 1.93
N LEU A 42 3.99 13.35 1.96
CA LEU A 42 3.54 12.62 0.77
C LEU A 42 2.23 13.19 0.25
N ASN A 43 1.99 12.96 -1.04
CA ASN A 43 0.72 13.18 -1.69
C ASN A 43 0.29 11.92 -2.48
N ASP A 44 -0.86 11.98 -3.13
CA ASP A 44 -1.44 10.85 -3.88
C ASP A 44 -0.59 10.36 -5.07
N GLN A 45 0.43 11.11 -5.48
CA GLN A 45 1.38 10.70 -6.53
C GLN A 45 2.66 10.09 -5.96
N SER A 46 2.90 10.24 -4.66
CA SER A 46 4.10 9.74 -3.99
C SER A 46 4.06 8.23 -3.82
N LEU A 47 5.23 7.58 -3.85
CA LEU A 47 5.37 6.12 -3.78
C LEU A 47 4.55 5.36 -4.85
N THR A 48 4.19 6.03 -5.94
CA THR A 48 3.57 5.42 -7.11
C THR A 48 4.47 5.57 -8.32
N PRO A 49 4.28 4.76 -9.39
CA PRO A 49 5.00 4.95 -10.64
C PRO A 49 4.91 6.38 -11.15
N THR A 50 6.00 6.85 -11.75
CA THR A 50 6.08 8.20 -12.31
C THR A 50 4.96 8.42 -13.34
N ALA A 51 4.35 9.60 -13.36
CA ALA A 51 3.33 9.92 -14.34
C ALA A 51 3.83 9.74 -15.78
N GLY A 52 3.07 9.02 -16.61
CA GLY A 52 3.47 8.70 -17.99
C GLY A 52 4.49 7.56 -18.12
N ALA A 53 4.96 6.97 -17.01
CA ALA A 53 5.79 5.77 -17.08
C ALA A 53 4.98 4.56 -17.56
N LYS A 54 5.71 3.56 -18.07
CA LYS A 54 5.18 2.24 -18.42
C LYS A 54 5.72 1.21 -17.41
N PRO A 55 5.22 1.20 -16.15
CA PRO A 55 5.69 0.26 -15.15
C PRO A 55 5.35 -1.18 -15.56
N ARG A 56 6.17 -2.12 -15.11
CA ARG A 56 5.81 -3.54 -15.16
C ARG A 56 4.74 -3.80 -14.11
N ILE A 57 3.54 -4.16 -14.56
CA ILE A 57 2.41 -4.43 -13.68
C ILE A 57 2.36 -5.91 -13.31
N GLY A 58 2.47 -6.19 -12.00
CA GLY A 58 2.17 -7.51 -11.45
C GLY A 58 0.67 -7.80 -11.51
N ARG A 59 0.29 -9.07 -11.65
CA ARG A 59 -1.13 -9.48 -11.78
C ARG A 59 -1.82 -9.70 -10.44
N THR A 60 -1.06 -9.99 -9.40
CA THR A 60 -1.58 -10.33 -8.07
C THR A 60 -2.02 -9.07 -7.36
N SER A 61 -3.29 -9.02 -6.94
CA SER A 61 -3.83 -7.92 -6.13
C SER A 61 -3.30 -8.01 -4.70
N PHE A 62 -3.42 -6.90 -3.95
CA PHE A 62 -3.07 -6.93 -2.53
C PHE A 62 -3.89 -7.97 -1.78
N ASP A 63 -5.20 -8.04 -2.03
CA ASP A 63 -6.11 -8.95 -1.32
C ASP A 63 -5.86 -10.43 -1.67
N GLU A 64 -5.52 -10.74 -2.93
CA GLU A 64 -5.14 -12.10 -3.34
C GLU A 64 -3.86 -12.55 -2.63
N TRP A 65 -2.84 -11.70 -2.62
CA TRP A 65 -1.59 -11.99 -1.92
C TRP A 65 -1.81 -12.11 -0.41
N PHE A 66 -2.54 -11.16 0.18
CA PHE A 66 -2.77 -11.08 1.61
C PHE A 66 -3.53 -12.30 2.13
N SER A 67 -4.56 -12.75 1.42
CA SER A 67 -5.31 -13.97 1.77
C SER A 67 -4.42 -15.21 1.74
N ARG A 68 -3.51 -15.32 0.75
CA ARG A 68 -2.55 -16.43 0.66
C ARG A 68 -1.48 -16.38 1.74
N ALA A 69 -1.03 -15.18 2.11
CA ALA A 69 -0.04 -14.97 3.17
C ALA A 69 -0.61 -15.32 4.55
N ALA A 70 -1.84 -14.88 4.84
CA ALA A 70 -2.54 -15.21 6.08
C ALA A 70 -2.79 -16.73 6.20
N ALA A 71 -3.12 -17.42 5.12
CA ALA A 71 -3.29 -18.88 5.12
C ALA A 71 -1.97 -19.66 5.37
N ARG A 72 -0.82 -18.99 5.34
CA ARG A 72 0.50 -19.59 5.61
C ARG A 72 1.04 -19.27 7.01
N ALA A 73 0.39 -18.37 7.75
CA ALA A 73 0.75 -18.00 9.12
C ALA A 73 0.06 -18.93 10.11
#